data_AF-A0A519ZNM9-F1
#
_entry.id   AF-A0A519ZNM9-F1
#
_cell.length_a   1.000
_cell.length_b   1.000
_cell.length_c   1.000
_cell.angle_alpha   90.00
_cell.angle_beta   90.00
_cell.angle_gamma   90.00
#
_symmetry.space_group_name_H-M   'P 1'
#
loop_
_entity.id
_entity.type
_entity.pdbx_description
1 polymer ?
#
loop_
_entity_poly.entity_id
_entity_poly.type
_entity_poly.pdbx_seq_one_letter_code
_entity_poly.pdbx_strand_id
1 'polypeptide(L)' 'MTTSPDSNNRIDIGSDESLQTWARKFDATPEQIREAVDAVGDQAPDVELHLKGSRSTTNSEKVDQAS' A
#
# COMPACT_ATOMS: atom_id res chain seq x y z
N MET A 1 -25.40 -13.96 -14.62
CA MET A 1 -24.31 -14.29 -13.68
C MET A 1 -23.23 -13.24 -13.91
N THR A 2 -23.08 -12.27 -13.00
CA THR A 2 -22.14 -11.15 -13.17
C THR A 2 -20.74 -11.61 -12.75
N THR A 3 -19.82 -11.76 -13.69
CA THR A 3 -18.42 -12.04 -13.39
C THR A 3 -17.69 -10.70 -13.40
N SER A 4 -17.60 -10.05 -12.24
CA SER A 4 -16.79 -8.85 -12.06
C SER A 4 -15.30 -9.20 -12.18
N PRO A 5 -14.50 -8.51 -13.01
CA PRO A 5 -13.11 -8.87 -13.32
C PRO A 5 -12.07 -8.32 -12.32
N ASP A 6 -12.44 -7.95 -11.10
CA ASP A 6 -11.55 -7.17 -10.21
C ASP A 6 -10.59 -7.99 -9.34
N SER A 7 -10.50 -9.31 -9.52
CA SER A 7 -9.58 -10.13 -8.73
C SER A 7 -8.09 -9.92 -9.06
N ASN A 8 -7.75 -9.12 -10.08
CA ASN A 8 -6.35 -8.90 -10.50
C ASN A 8 -5.61 -7.86 -9.67
N ASN A 9 -6.31 -7.08 -8.84
CA ASN A 9 -5.74 -5.98 -8.07
C ASN A 9 -5.64 -6.28 -6.57
N ARG A 10 -5.59 -7.57 -6.19
CA ARG A 10 -5.42 -8.01 -4.79
C ARG A 10 -3.94 -8.16 -4.43
N ILE A 11 -3.57 -7.68 -3.26
CA ILE A 11 -2.24 -7.85 -2.67
C ILE A 11 -2.23 -9.13 -1.85
N ASP A 12 -1.40 -10.08 -2.29
CA ASP A 12 -1.22 -11.33 -1.57
C ASP A 12 -0.18 -11.16 -0.44
N ILE A 13 -0.66 -10.97 0.79
CA ILE A 13 0.21 -10.81 1.98
C ILE A 13 0.89 -12.11 2.42
N GLY A 14 0.45 -13.25 1.87
CA GLY A 14 1.09 -14.55 2.11
C GLY A 14 2.33 -14.78 1.25
N SER A 15 2.53 -13.95 0.21
CA SER A 15 3.57 -14.10 -0.78
C SER A 15 4.57 -12.94 -0.66
N ASP A 16 5.78 -13.20 -0.13
CA ASP A 16 6.81 -12.16 0.05
C ASP A 16 7.16 -11.46 -1.27
N GLU A 17 7.22 -12.20 -2.37
CA GLU A 17 7.40 -11.68 -3.73
C GLU A 17 6.32 -10.67 -4.15
N SER A 18 5.06 -10.90 -3.74
CA SER A 18 3.97 -9.97 -3.99
C SER A 18 4.14 -8.72 -3.16
N LEU A 19 4.43 -8.87 -1.86
CA LEU A 19 4.72 -7.74 -0.98
C LEU A 19 5.88 -6.89 -1.51
N GLN A 20 6.98 -7.50 -1.96
CA GLN A 20 8.12 -6.78 -2.55
C GLN A 20 7.75 -6.03 -3.84
N THR A 21 6.94 -6.66 -4.69
CA THR A 21 6.49 -6.06 -5.95
C THR A 21 5.62 -4.84 -5.68
N TRP A 22 4.67 -4.95 -4.75
CA TRP A 22 3.77 -3.85 -4.37
C TRP A 22 4.50 -2.76 -3.58
N ALA A 23 5.41 -3.15 -2.67
CA ALA A 23 6.31 -2.24 -1.95
C ALA A 23 7.09 -1.36 -2.93
N ARG A 24 7.71 -1.96 -3.97
CA ARG A 24 8.42 -1.20 -5.00
C ARG A 24 7.49 -0.31 -5.83
N LYS A 25 6.28 -0.78 -6.17
CA LYS A 25 5.30 0.01 -6.93
C LYS A 25 4.80 1.23 -6.16
N PHE A 26 4.55 1.08 -4.86
CA PHE A 26 3.99 2.12 -4.01
C PHE A 26 5.03 2.93 -3.26
N ASP A 27 6.32 2.65 -3.48
CA ASP A 27 7.44 3.25 -2.76
C ASP A 27 7.28 3.08 -1.23
N ALA A 28 6.90 1.88 -0.82
CA ALA A 28 6.64 1.49 0.56
C ALA A 28 7.47 0.25 0.95
N THR A 29 7.42 -0.16 2.21
CA THR A 29 8.03 -1.41 2.68
C THR A 29 7.03 -2.56 2.70
N PRO A 30 7.45 -3.83 2.58
CA PRO A 30 6.54 -4.98 2.68
C PRO A 30 5.75 -5.00 4.01
N GLU A 31 6.35 -4.49 5.09
CA GLU A 31 5.66 -4.27 6.38
C GLU A 31 4.54 -3.23 6.25
N GLN A 32 4.82 -2.07 5.65
CA GLN A 32 3.78 -1.04 5.42
C GLN A 32 2.66 -1.52 4.50
N ILE A 33 2.98 -2.34 3.51
CA ILE A 33 1.97 -2.97 2.65
C ILE A 33 1.07 -3.87 3.49
N ARG A 34 1.64 -4.69 4.38
CA ARG A 34 0.87 -5.54 5.29
C ARG A 34 0.00 -4.72 6.25
N GLU A 35 0.53 -3.66 6.83
CA GLU A 35 -0.22 -2.76 7.72
C GLU A 35 -1.35 -2.05 6.99
N ALA A 36 -1.09 -1.55 5.78
CA ALA A 36 -2.12 -0.93 4.95
C ALA A 36 -3.20 -1.95 4.56
N VAL A 37 -2.81 -3.18 4.19
CA VAL A 37 -3.77 -4.26 3.90
C VAL A 37 -4.61 -4.60 5.14
N ASP A 38 -4.04 -4.58 6.34
CA ASP A 38 -4.79 -4.78 7.59
C ASP A 38 -5.78 -3.63 7.85
N ALA A 39 -5.38 -2.38 7.52
CA ALA A 39 -6.19 -1.19 7.75
C ALA A 39 -7.34 -1.00 6.74
N VAL A 40 -7.11 -1.24 5.44
CA VAL A 40 -8.09 -0.97 4.38
C VAL A 40 -8.53 -2.19 3.58
N GLY A 41 -7.86 -3.33 3.76
CA GLY A 41 -8.13 -4.59 3.04
C GLY A 41 -7.08 -4.92 1.98
N ASP A 42 -7.16 -6.13 1.43
CA ASP A 42 -6.23 -6.66 0.41
C ASP A 42 -6.31 -5.98 -0.97
N GLN A 43 -7.07 -4.90 -1.09
CA GLN A 43 -7.28 -4.18 -2.34
C GLN A 43 -6.11 -3.21 -2.59
N ALA A 44 -5.37 -3.42 -3.67
CA ALA A 44 -4.28 -2.54 -4.07
C ALA A 44 -4.66 -1.05 -4.24
N PRO A 45 -5.83 -0.65 -4.80
CA PRO A 45 -6.16 0.76 -4.96
C PRO A 45 -6.43 1.45 -3.62
N ASP A 46 -7.08 0.75 -2.67
CA ASP A 46 -7.29 1.25 -1.32
C ASP A 46 -5.97 1.36 -0.55
N VAL A 47 -5.10 0.35 -0.68
CA VAL A 47 -3.76 0.34 -0.05
C VAL A 47 -2.89 1.47 -0.58
N GLU A 48 -2.88 1.70 -1.90
CA GLU A 48 -2.16 2.84 -2.49
C GLU A 48 -2.69 4.18 -1.93
N LEU A 49 -4.01 4.32 -1.85
CA LEU A 49 -4.64 5.54 -1.33
C LEU A 49 -4.29 5.76 0.15
N HIS A 50 -4.31 4.71 0.97
CA HIS A 50 -3.91 4.75 2.37
C HIS A 50 -2.44 5.13 2.52
N LEU A 51 -1.54 4.43 1.84
CA LEU A 51 -0.10 4.71 1.87
C LEU A 51 0.20 6.13 1.36
N LYS A 52 -0.54 6.60 0.34
CA LYS A 52 -0.46 7.97 -0.18
C LYS A 52 -0.97 9.02 0.79
N GLY A 53 -2.06 8.76 1.49
CA GLY A 53 -2.56 9.63 2.56
C GLY A 53 -1.57 9.72 3.72
N SER A 54 -1.09 8.58 4.20
CA SER A 54 -0.18 8.47 5.36
C SER A 54 1.20 9.09 5.11
N ARG A 55 1.74 9.00 3.88
CA ARG A 55 2.97 9.74 3.53
C ARG A 55 2.75 11.24 3.42
N SER A 56 1.57 11.68 2.96
CA SER A 56 1.26 13.11 2.91
C SER A 56 1.13 13.74 4.29
N THR A 57 0.65 13.01 5.29
CA THR A 57 0.65 13.49 6.69
C THR A 57 2.05 13.50 7.29
N THR A 58 2.84 12.43 7.10
CA THR A 58 4.17 12.30 7.72
C THR A 58 5.26 13.13 7.03
N ASN A 59 5.21 13.31 5.70
CA ASN A 59 6.22 14.09 4.98
C ASN A 59 6.05 15.61 5.23
N SER A 60 4.82 16.04 5.54
CA SER A 60 4.53 17.42 5.97
C SER A 60 5.14 17.76 7.33
N GLU A 61 5.59 16.77 8.11
CA GLU A 61 6.22 16.97 9.43
C GLU A 61 7.75 16.78 9.41
N LYS A 62 8.35 16.40 8.26
CA LYS A 62 9.80 16.10 8.15
C LYS A 62 10.55 17.01 7.18
N VAL A 63 9.90 18.04 6.61
CA VAL A 63 10.59 19.08 5.84
C VAL A 63 11.24 20.16 6.72
N ASP A 64 11.01 20.14 8.03
CA ASP A 64 11.59 21.10 8.99
C ASP A 64 12.85 20.60 9.73
N GLN A 65 13.37 19.41 9.41
CA GLN A 65 14.54 18.81 10.09
C GLN A 65 15.79 18.73 9.19
N ALA A 66 15.91 19.68 8.26
CA ALA A 66 17.14 19.96 7.54
C ALA A 66 17.30 21.49 7.36
N SER A 67 17.78 22.16 8.41
CA SER A 67 18.39 23.50 8.36
C SER A 67 19.59 23.55 9.29
#